data_AF-A0A973D6X2-F1
#
_entry.id   AF-A0A973D6X2-F1
#
_cell.length_a   1.000
_cell.length_b   1.000
_cell.length_c   1.000
_cell.angle_alpha   90.00
_cell.angle_beta   90.00
_cell.angle_gamma   90.00
#
_symmetry.space_group_name_H-M   'P 1'
#
loop_
_entity.id
_entity.type
_entity.pdbx_description
1 polymer ?
#
loop_
_entity_poly.entity_id
_entity_poly.type
_entity_poly.pdbx_seq_one_letter_code
_entity_poly.pdbx_strand_id
1 'polypeptide(L)'
;LAQNAKLIAAFNHLDIFIDPDPDLEKSAKERERLFKLKRSSWRDFDPALISAGGGVYDRSDKKISPSHVARVLLGLPATGEFSPEEVIRAILGAQVDMIYNGGIGTFIRSSQENDRDVDDASNSACRIAANAVRARMIIEGGNLGVTPKGRVELARGGTQINTDFIDNSGGVDCSDHEVNLKTLLHDVVRSGEITLEERNQILIDVQEDVCEQVLDNTREQGLLLGLDEVRGNSDPFSIERTMMLLEDRGVLDREAESLPSHEELATRHAAGGGLTRPELAVVAAHAKMDVYSRLLKQPEGRVDENRLLFEYFPERIREQFPDSIRKHQLRREIAMTVLTNRIVDRAGSSFCLDMERETGRSIGHVARSYLMADDLIGAEEMRTKILALKNIPSEVVYTSLVKIEEALRRTAAWLLATNDDDRLDRIDSLIAEGVKPLQEYEDSIPGCLAGPELERHENHLQETVELGLSETLAQRIIKFEYLTAGVRILDISRSFDIRVPDVARLYYYLGNHSGLHPLVRKCDEANFSGRWDSLSMRILRNTILDGLWALVARICDKAPKEREEGWIEQMVEDLRRKPSFKAMESDIRRIGSEELSIASVQVLSVRFRRFVQ
;
A
#
# COMPACT_ATOMS: atom_id res chain seq x y z
N LEU A 1 -11.81 23.36 0.00
CA LEU A 1 -10.92 24.45 0.49
C LEU A 1 -10.36 24.05 1.86
N ALA A 2 -9.06 24.23 2.10
CA ALA A 2 -8.47 23.97 3.42
C ALA A 2 -8.99 25.00 4.45
N GLN A 3 -9.72 24.51 5.45
CA GLN A 3 -10.32 25.34 6.50
C GLN A 3 -9.35 25.61 7.68
N ASN A 4 -8.35 24.73 7.86
CA ASN A 4 -7.41 24.77 8.99
C ASN A 4 -5.98 25.14 8.56
N ALA A 5 -5.83 25.92 7.49
CA ALA A 5 -4.53 26.34 6.96
C ALA A 5 -4.48 27.86 6.74
N LYS A 6 -3.37 28.47 7.17
CA LYS A 6 -3.05 29.88 6.90
C LYS A 6 -2.40 30.00 5.52
N LEU A 7 -3.10 30.61 4.56
CA LEU A 7 -2.51 30.95 3.26
C LEU A 7 -1.72 32.25 3.39
N ILE A 8 -0.40 32.14 3.58
CA ILE A 8 0.44 33.32 3.82
C ILE A 8 0.97 33.98 2.55
N ALA A 9 1.02 33.24 1.44
CA ALA A 9 1.46 33.73 0.16
C ALA A 9 0.90 32.89 -0.98
N ALA A 10 0.66 33.52 -2.13
CA ALA A 10 0.32 32.85 -3.38
C ALA A 10 0.81 33.70 -4.55
N PHE A 11 1.01 33.08 -5.71
CA PHE A 11 1.32 33.82 -6.94
C PHE A 11 0.68 33.13 -8.15
N ASN A 12 0.44 33.89 -9.20
CA ASN A 12 0.05 33.36 -10.51
C ASN A 12 0.75 34.16 -11.63
N HIS A 13 0.21 34.15 -12.84
CA HIS A 13 0.77 34.90 -13.98
C HIS A 13 0.49 36.41 -13.91
N LEU A 14 -0.39 36.88 -13.03
CA LEU A 14 -0.82 38.28 -12.89
C LEU A 14 -0.39 38.91 -11.57
N ASP A 15 -0.54 38.17 -10.46
CA ASP A 15 -0.54 38.73 -9.12
C ASP A 15 0.37 37.93 -8.18
N ILE A 16 0.94 38.64 -7.22
CA ILE A 16 1.60 38.09 -6.03
C ILE A 16 0.78 38.53 -4.80
N PHE A 17 0.20 37.56 -4.10
CA PHE A 17 -0.55 37.75 -2.86
C PHE A 17 0.33 37.42 -1.66
N ILE A 18 0.36 38.31 -0.66
CA ILE A 18 1.06 38.08 0.61
C ILE A 18 0.13 38.49 1.76
N ASP A 19 -0.06 37.61 2.72
CA ASP A 19 -0.82 37.85 3.94
C ASP A 19 -0.02 37.32 5.15
N PRO A 20 0.66 38.19 5.92
CA PRO A 20 1.60 37.72 6.94
C PRO A 20 1.01 36.94 8.11
N ASP A 21 -0.22 37.24 8.51
CA ASP A 21 -0.91 36.57 9.61
C ASP A 21 -2.44 36.49 9.36
N PRO A 22 -2.89 35.68 8.39
CA PRO A 22 -4.30 35.59 8.04
C PRO A 22 -5.12 35.02 9.20
N ASP A 23 -6.29 35.61 9.43
CA ASP A 23 -7.34 35.01 10.26
C ASP A 23 -7.87 33.75 9.55
N LEU A 24 -7.79 32.61 10.22
CA LEU A 24 -8.12 31.30 9.63
C LEU A 24 -9.55 31.25 9.08
N GLU A 25 -10.53 31.66 9.88
CA GLU A 25 -11.95 31.51 9.54
C GLU A 25 -12.37 32.54 8.49
N LYS A 26 -11.98 33.81 8.67
CA LYS A 26 -12.34 34.90 7.74
C LYS A 26 -11.69 34.70 6.39
N SER A 27 -10.41 34.36 6.35
CA SER A 27 -9.70 34.13 5.09
C SER A 27 -10.24 32.90 4.36
N ALA A 28 -10.67 31.85 5.07
CA ALA A 28 -11.28 30.67 4.45
C ALA A 28 -12.62 31.02 3.78
N LYS A 29 -13.50 31.74 4.48
CA LYS A 29 -14.77 32.24 3.93
C LYS A 29 -14.55 33.13 2.71
N GLU A 30 -13.52 33.98 2.75
CA GLU A 30 -13.19 34.86 1.63
C GLU A 30 -12.66 34.10 0.42
N ARG A 31 -11.78 33.11 0.62
CA ARG A 31 -11.35 32.20 -0.46
C ARG A 31 -12.52 31.43 -1.08
N GLU A 32 -13.51 31.03 -0.27
CA GLU A 32 -14.73 30.39 -0.77
C GLU A 32 -15.60 31.35 -1.60
N ARG A 33 -15.74 32.60 -1.16
CA ARG A 33 -16.40 33.64 -1.94
C ARG A 33 -15.71 33.83 -3.29
N LEU A 34 -14.38 33.97 -3.29
CA LEU A 34 -13.58 34.10 -4.51
C LEU A 34 -13.78 32.91 -5.45
N PHE A 35 -13.72 31.68 -4.94
CA PHE A 35 -13.94 30.46 -5.72
C PHE A 35 -15.32 30.41 -6.40
N LYS A 36 -16.36 30.96 -5.75
CA LYS A 36 -17.73 31.00 -6.31
C LYS A 36 -17.95 32.10 -7.35
N LEU A 37 -16.99 33.00 -7.56
CA LEU A 37 -17.09 34.00 -8.61
C LEU A 37 -16.92 33.35 -10.00
N LYS A 38 -17.64 33.86 -11.00
CA LYS A 38 -17.50 33.39 -12.39
C LYS A 38 -16.08 33.58 -12.94
N ARG A 39 -15.40 34.63 -12.49
CA ARG A 39 -13.99 34.95 -12.73
C ARG A 39 -13.46 35.62 -11.48
N SER A 40 -12.27 35.23 -11.05
CA SER A 40 -11.62 35.76 -9.85
C SER A 40 -10.12 35.93 -10.08
N SER A 41 -9.54 36.95 -9.47
CA SER A 41 -8.10 37.18 -9.29
C SER A 41 -7.81 37.42 -7.81
N TRP A 42 -6.53 37.38 -7.42
CA TRP A 42 -6.12 37.79 -6.08
C TRP A 42 -6.48 39.23 -5.76
N ARG A 43 -6.66 40.11 -6.77
CA ARG A 43 -7.13 41.49 -6.60
C ARG A 43 -8.58 41.59 -6.13
N ASP A 44 -9.37 40.54 -6.31
CA ASP A 44 -10.75 40.50 -5.84
C ASP A 44 -10.83 40.17 -4.34
N PHE A 45 -9.72 39.77 -3.70
CA PHE A 45 -9.67 39.47 -2.26
C PHE A 45 -9.90 40.75 -1.46
N ASP A 46 -10.84 40.72 -0.51
CA ASP A 46 -11.18 41.89 0.31
C ASP A 46 -9.94 42.41 1.08
N PRO A 47 -9.44 43.62 0.76
CA PRO A 47 -8.26 44.18 1.42
C PRO A 47 -8.44 44.38 2.93
N ALA A 48 -9.68 44.52 3.42
CA ALA A 48 -9.96 44.65 4.85
C ALA A 48 -9.74 43.34 5.63
N LEU A 49 -9.66 42.19 4.93
CA LEU A 49 -9.40 40.88 5.52
C LEU A 49 -7.92 40.47 5.46
N ILE A 50 -7.09 41.19 4.70
CA ILE A 50 -5.64 40.97 4.64
C ILE A 50 -5.00 41.53 5.91
N SER A 51 -4.13 40.75 6.56
CA SER A 51 -3.47 41.18 7.79
C SER A 51 -2.51 42.36 7.57
N ALA A 52 -2.14 43.03 8.67
CA ALA A 52 -1.28 44.20 8.62
C ALA A 52 0.08 43.88 7.94
N GLY A 53 0.39 44.64 6.89
CA GLY A 53 1.61 44.45 6.10
C GLY A 53 1.47 43.45 4.94
N GLY A 54 0.30 42.85 4.75
CA GLY A 54 -0.03 42.09 3.54
C GLY A 54 -0.48 42.98 2.38
N GLY A 55 -0.68 42.36 1.22
CA GLY A 55 -1.16 43.03 0.02
C GLY A 55 -1.10 42.15 -1.23
N VAL A 56 -1.62 42.70 -2.31
CA VAL A 56 -1.59 42.11 -3.66
C VAL A 56 -0.75 43.01 -4.56
N TYR A 57 0.24 42.43 -5.22
CA TYR A 57 1.20 43.12 -6.08
C TYR A 57 1.07 42.63 -7.52
N ASP A 58 1.28 43.52 -8.49
CA ASP A 58 1.26 43.17 -9.91
C ASP A 58 2.58 42.47 -10.30
N ARG A 59 2.50 41.29 -10.89
CA ARG A 59 3.70 40.55 -11.35
C ARG A 59 4.39 41.23 -12.54
N SER A 60 3.72 42.15 -13.24
CA SER A 60 4.31 42.94 -14.33
C SER A 60 5.09 44.16 -13.85
N ASP A 61 5.01 44.51 -12.56
CA ASP A 61 5.78 45.61 -12.00
C ASP A 61 7.29 45.30 -12.08
N LYS A 62 8.10 46.30 -12.43
CA LYS A 62 9.56 46.13 -12.43
C LYS A 62 10.11 45.85 -11.04
N LYS A 63 9.42 46.35 -10.02
CA LYS A 63 9.82 46.30 -8.63
C LYS A 63 8.60 46.32 -7.73
N ILE A 64 8.65 45.51 -6.68
CA ILE A 64 7.67 45.46 -5.61
C ILE A 64 8.35 45.73 -4.27
N SER A 65 7.61 46.38 -3.37
CA SER A 65 8.10 46.80 -2.06
C SER A 65 7.25 46.17 -0.94
N PRO A 66 7.42 44.85 -0.68
CA PRO A 66 6.70 44.19 0.41
C PRO A 66 6.98 44.89 1.74
N SER A 67 6.00 44.91 2.65
CA SER A 67 6.18 45.51 3.98
C SER A 67 7.32 44.86 4.77
N HIS A 68 7.81 45.50 5.84
CA HIS A 68 8.82 44.90 6.71
C HIS A 68 8.38 43.52 7.24
N VAL A 69 7.13 43.38 7.66
CA VAL A 69 6.59 42.11 8.18
C VAL A 69 6.57 41.03 7.10
N ALA A 70 6.14 41.38 5.88
CA ALA A 70 6.17 40.47 4.74
C ALA A 70 7.60 40.05 4.36
N ARG A 71 8.57 40.97 4.42
CA ARG A 71 9.98 40.65 4.16
C ARG A 71 10.55 39.68 5.19
N VAL A 72 10.25 39.89 6.47
CA VAL A 72 10.66 38.97 7.54
C VAL A 72 10.06 37.59 7.33
N LEU A 73 8.76 37.51 7.02
CA LEU A 73 8.06 36.25 6.75
C LEU A 73 8.71 35.45 5.60
N LEU A 74 9.06 36.14 4.51
CA LEU A 74 9.63 35.52 3.30
C LEU A 74 11.17 35.37 3.37
N GLY A 75 11.83 35.89 4.40
CA GLY A 75 13.29 35.90 4.50
C GLY A 75 13.99 36.83 3.50
N LEU A 76 13.31 37.89 3.05
CA LEU A 76 13.88 38.93 2.20
C LEU A 76 14.75 39.92 3.02
N PRO A 77 15.72 40.62 2.39
CA PRO A 77 16.47 41.69 3.03
C PRO A 77 15.60 42.74 3.76
N ALA A 78 16.10 43.26 4.88
CA ALA A 78 15.33 44.15 5.77
C ALA A 78 14.85 45.44 5.09
N THR A 79 15.54 45.91 4.05
CA THR A 79 15.19 47.06 3.22
C THR A 79 15.48 46.74 1.76
N GLY A 80 14.75 47.37 0.85
CA GLY A 80 14.94 47.21 -0.59
C GLY A 80 13.63 47.17 -1.37
N GLU A 81 13.78 47.22 -2.68
CA GLU A 81 12.75 46.93 -3.66
C GLU A 81 13.21 45.69 -4.43
N PHE A 82 12.30 44.76 -4.70
CA PHE A 82 12.62 43.45 -5.28
C PHE A 82 11.91 43.27 -6.61
N SER A 83 12.48 42.52 -7.54
CA SER A 83 11.71 42.08 -8.70
C SER A 83 10.61 41.10 -8.26
N PRO A 84 9.50 40.97 -9.03
CA PRO A 84 8.49 39.96 -8.79
C PRO A 84 9.07 38.54 -8.68
N GLU A 85 10.06 38.21 -9.51
CA GLU A 85 10.75 36.92 -9.52
C GLU A 85 11.56 36.68 -8.24
N GLU A 86 12.23 37.70 -7.71
CA GLU A 86 12.94 37.62 -6.43
C GLU A 86 11.98 37.30 -5.28
N VAL A 87 10.79 37.89 -5.29
CA VAL A 87 9.76 37.61 -4.27
C VAL A 87 9.15 36.23 -4.46
N ILE A 88 8.89 35.78 -5.69
CA ILE A 88 8.43 34.40 -5.95
C ILE A 88 9.46 33.38 -5.46
N ARG A 89 10.76 33.60 -5.70
CA ARG A 89 11.83 32.76 -5.14
C ARG A 89 11.79 32.73 -3.62
N ALA A 90 11.55 33.88 -2.99
CA ALA A 90 11.43 33.96 -1.54
C ALA A 90 10.18 33.23 -1.01
N ILE A 91 9.06 33.27 -1.74
CA ILE A 91 7.85 32.48 -1.43
C ILE A 91 8.13 30.98 -1.51
N LEU A 92 8.77 30.51 -2.59
CA LEU A 92 9.12 29.09 -2.77
C LEU A 92 10.14 28.60 -1.72
N GLY A 93 11.01 29.49 -1.24
CA GLY A 93 11.95 29.21 -0.16
C GLY A 93 11.39 29.51 1.24
N ALA A 94 10.14 29.93 1.40
CA ALA A 94 9.62 30.34 2.71
C ALA A 94 9.57 29.14 3.69
N GLN A 95 9.69 29.43 4.99
CA GLN A 95 9.53 28.40 6.02
C GLN A 95 8.03 28.17 6.27
N VAL A 96 7.48 27.12 5.66
CA VAL A 96 6.06 26.77 5.70
C VAL A 96 5.86 25.28 5.95
N ASP A 97 4.68 24.90 6.43
CA ASP A 97 4.34 23.47 6.51
C ASP A 97 4.11 22.87 5.12
N MET A 98 3.52 23.62 4.19
CA MET A 98 3.10 23.10 2.89
C MET A 98 3.26 24.11 1.75
N ILE A 99 3.81 23.66 0.62
CA ILE A 99 3.66 24.32 -0.68
C ILE A 99 2.65 23.51 -1.51
N TYR A 100 1.63 24.18 -2.04
CA TYR A 100 0.70 23.58 -3.00
C TYR A 100 0.95 24.19 -4.38
N ASN A 101 1.47 23.40 -5.31
CA ASN A 101 1.61 23.80 -6.70
C ASN A 101 0.30 23.57 -7.46
N GLY A 102 -0.55 24.59 -7.57
CA GLY A 102 -1.82 24.52 -8.30
C GLY A 102 -1.76 25.05 -9.74
N GLY A 103 -0.57 25.36 -10.26
CA GLY A 103 -0.37 25.97 -11.57
C GLY A 103 0.49 25.12 -12.50
N ILE A 104 0.66 25.62 -13.73
CA ILE A 104 1.56 25.03 -14.72
C ILE A 104 2.92 25.71 -14.61
N GLY A 105 3.99 24.93 -14.54
CA GLY A 105 5.36 25.41 -14.57
C GLY A 105 6.27 24.67 -13.60
N THR A 106 7.57 24.62 -13.92
CA THR A 106 8.61 23.97 -13.12
C THR A 106 9.37 25.00 -12.30
N PHE A 107 9.03 25.08 -11.02
CA PHE A 107 9.51 26.09 -10.07
C PHE A 107 10.66 25.61 -9.18
N ILE A 108 10.85 24.31 -9.05
CA ILE A 108 11.91 23.72 -8.24
C ILE A 108 12.68 22.69 -9.08
N ARG A 109 14.01 22.72 -9.01
CA ARG A 109 14.90 21.74 -9.64
C ARG A 109 15.89 21.14 -8.66
N SER A 110 16.58 20.07 -9.02
CA SER A 110 17.74 19.62 -8.25
C SER A 110 18.84 20.69 -8.23
N SER A 111 19.61 20.74 -7.15
CA SER A 111 20.83 21.53 -7.05
C SER A 111 21.90 21.11 -8.07
N GLN A 112 21.81 19.91 -8.64
CA GLN A 112 22.70 19.38 -9.68
C GLN A 112 22.26 19.75 -11.11
N GLU A 113 21.07 20.31 -11.29
CA GLU A 113 20.54 20.73 -12.59
C GLU A 113 20.81 22.21 -12.82
N ASN A 114 20.99 22.64 -14.08
CA ASN A 114 21.01 24.06 -14.42
C ASN A 114 19.62 24.52 -14.87
N ASP A 115 19.28 25.78 -14.60
CA ASP A 115 17.98 26.34 -14.98
C ASP A 115 17.70 26.31 -16.50
N ARG A 116 18.75 26.31 -17.32
CA ARG A 116 18.65 26.23 -18.79
C ARG A 116 18.36 24.82 -19.32
N ASP A 117 18.60 23.79 -18.50
CA ASP A 117 18.45 22.39 -18.90
C ASP A 117 17.04 21.88 -18.55
N VAL A 118 16.24 22.68 -17.84
CA VAL A 118 14.83 22.40 -17.51
C VAL A 118 13.94 22.93 -18.64
N ASP A 119 13.01 22.09 -19.11
CA ASP A 119 12.09 22.38 -20.22
C ASP A 119 10.93 23.32 -19.81
N ASP A 120 11.28 24.46 -19.21
CA ASP A 120 10.37 25.55 -18.87
C ASP A 120 11.15 26.88 -18.75
N ALA A 121 11.52 27.46 -19.89
CA ALA A 121 12.26 28.72 -19.89
C ALA A 121 11.48 29.89 -19.26
N SER A 122 10.14 29.81 -19.22
CA SER A 122 9.27 30.89 -18.76
C SER A 122 9.37 31.15 -17.25
N ASN A 123 9.62 30.10 -16.47
CA ASN A 123 9.78 30.20 -15.02
C ASN A 123 11.26 30.16 -14.56
N SER A 124 12.22 30.11 -15.47
CA SER A 124 13.66 30.05 -15.12
C SER A 124 14.11 31.19 -14.21
N ALA A 125 13.54 32.40 -14.35
CA ALA A 125 13.91 33.55 -13.53
C ALA A 125 13.45 33.41 -12.05
N CYS A 126 12.33 32.72 -11.80
CA CYS A 126 11.81 32.50 -10.45
C CYS A 126 12.07 31.09 -9.88
N ARG A 127 12.72 30.21 -10.65
CA ARG A 127 13.07 28.85 -10.21
C ARG A 127 14.09 28.84 -9.07
N ILE A 128 13.92 27.91 -8.13
CA ILE A 128 14.88 27.67 -7.04
C ILE A 128 15.42 26.23 -7.08
N ALA A 129 16.57 26.02 -6.44
CA ALA A 129 17.11 24.68 -6.20
C ALA A 129 16.40 24.01 -5.01
N ALA A 130 16.29 22.69 -5.03
CA ALA A 130 15.63 21.87 -4.00
C ALA A 130 16.22 22.12 -2.61
N ASN A 131 17.53 22.24 -2.48
CA ASN A 131 18.20 22.57 -1.22
C ASN A 131 17.88 23.96 -0.64
N ALA A 132 17.19 24.83 -1.38
CA ALA A 132 16.70 26.13 -0.89
C ALA A 132 15.26 26.06 -0.35
N VAL A 133 14.56 24.94 -0.57
CA VAL A 133 13.19 24.73 -0.08
C VAL A 133 13.23 24.46 1.42
N ARG A 134 12.32 25.10 2.16
CA ARG A 134 12.14 24.93 3.60
C ARG A 134 10.77 24.40 3.99
N ALA A 135 9.97 24.02 2.99
CA ALA A 135 8.65 23.44 3.20
C ALA A 135 8.77 22.01 3.77
N ARG A 136 7.91 21.68 4.74
CA ARG A 136 7.83 20.30 5.25
C ARG A 136 7.17 19.35 4.26
N MET A 137 6.23 19.86 3.46
CA MET A 137 5.48 19.10 2.45
C MET A 137 5.33 19.91 1.16
N ILE A 138 5.38 19.23 0.02
CA ILE A 138 4.97 19.78 -1.27
C ILE A 138 3.90 18.87 -1.87
N ILE A 139 2.83 19.49 -2.35
CA ILE A 139 1.74 18.81 -3.07
C ILE A 139 1.71 19.38 -4.49
N GLU A 140 1.81 18.51 -5.49
CA GLU A 140 1.80 18.87 -6.91
C GLU A 140 0.40 18.71 -7.52
N GLY A 141 -0.48 19.70 -7.31
CA GLY A 141 -1.79 19.74 -7.96
C GLY A 141 -1.76 20.03 -9.47
N GLY A 142 -0.70 20.66 -9.95
CA GLY A 142 -0.38 20.82 -11.38
C GLY A 142 0.79 19.93 -11.81
N ASN A 143 0.97 19.76 -13.12
CA ASN A 143 2.03 18.93 -13.69
C ASN A 143 3.40 19.62 -13.58
N LEU A 144 4.42 18.83 -13.26
CA LEU A 144 5.85 19.17 -13.31
C LEU A 144 6.20 20.45 -12.52
N GLY A 145 5.64 20.62 -11.32
CA GLY A 145 6.02 21.68 -10.38
C GLY A 145 7.48 21.61 -9.94
N VAL A 146 7.96 20.38 -9.80
CA VAL A 146 9.33 20.02 -9.41
C VAL A 146 9.91 19.07 -10.46
N THR A 147 11.18 19.27 -10.85
CA THR A 147 11.86 18.29 -11.72
C THR A 147 11.94 16.91 -11.06
N PRO A 148 12.00 15.80 -11.81
CA PRO A 148 12.15 14.46 -11.24
C PRO A 148 13.31 14.34 -10.25
N LYS A 149 14.49 14.85 -10.60
CA LYS A 149 15.67 14.87 -9.72
C LYS A 149 15.47 15.78 -8.50
N GLY A 150 14.75 16.89 -8.67
CA GLY A 150 14.37 17.79 -7.58
C GLY A 150 13.48 17.10 -6.55
N ARG A 151 12.51 16.27 -6.98
CA ARG A 151 11.65 15.49 -6.07
C ARG A 151 12.47 14.54 -5.21
N VAL A 152 13.42 13.83 -5.83
CA VAL A 152 14.32 12.91 -5.11
C VAL A 152 15.20 13.66 -4.11
N GLU A 153 15.77 14.80 -4.49
CA GLU A 153 16.60 15.62 -3.58
C GLU A 153 15.79 16.15 -2.39
N LEU A 154 14.56 16.64 -2.62
CA LEU A 154 13.65 17.08 -1.57
C LEU A 154 13.27 15.95 -0.61
N ALA A 155 12.88 14.79 -1.15
CA ALA A 155 12.52 13.62 -0.36
C ALA A 155 13.68 13.15 0.52
N ARG A 156 14.91 13.12 -0.03
CA ARG A 156 16.13 12.80 0.73
C ARG A 156 16.48 13.86 1.78
N GLY A 157 16.07 15.11 1.56
CA GLY A 157 16.17 16.19 2.53
C GLY A 157 15.12 16.16 3.64
N GLY A 158 14.17 15.21 3.59
CA GLY A 158 13.09 15.06 4.57
C GLY A 158 11.82 15.84 4.25
N THR A 159 11.73 16.49 3.08
CA THR A 159 10.48 17.09 2.61
C THR A 159 9.56 16.00 2.09
N GLN A 160 8.32 15.98 2.58
CA GLN A 160 7.28 15.05 2.13
C GLN A 160 6.79 15.46 0.73
N ILE A 161 6.98 14.60 -0.26
CA ILE A 161 6.62 14.87 -1.65
C ILE A 161 6.37 13.56 -2.40
N ASN A 162 5.34 13.55 -3.25
CA ASN A 162 5.06 12.47 -4.20
C ASN A 162 5.46 12.91 -5.62
N THR A 163 4.99 12.18 -6.65
CA THR A 163 4.95 12.70 -8.01
C THR A 163 3.61 13.42 -8.27
N ASP A 164 3.61 14.35 -9.22
CA ASP A 164 2.41 15.03 -9.71
C ASP A 164 1.28 14.08 -10.10
N PHE A 165 1.57 13.01 -10.85
CA PHE A 165 0.55 12.04 -11.28
C PHE A 165 -0.11 11.27 -10.14
N ILE A 166 0.44 11.30 -8.92
CA ILE A 166 -0.22 10.80 -7.71
C ILE A 166 -1.11 11.90 -7.13
N ASP A 167 -0.55 13.10 -6.93
CA ASP A 167 -1.22 14.21 -6.23
C ASP A 167 -2.37 14.85 -7.05
N ASN A 168 -2.33 14.76 -8.39
CA ASN A 168 -3.32 15.37 -9.29
C ASN A 168 -4.19 14.36 -10.07
N SER A 169 -4.13 13.08 -9.69
CA SER A 169 -4.82 11.96 -10.35
C SER A 169 -6.36 12.11 -10.41
N GLY A 170 -6.97 12.80 -9.45
CA GLY A 170 -8.43 12.88 -9.32
C GLY A 170 -9.15 13.47 -10.55
N GLY A 171 -8.52 14.35 -11.32
CA GLY A 171 -9.14 14.88 -12.55
C GLY A 171 -9.31 13.83 -13.66
N VAL A 172 -8.30 12.96 -13.82
CA VAL A 172 -8.34 11.85 -14.77
C VAL A 172 -9.34 10.80 -14.32
N ASP A 173 -9.35 10.49 -13.02
CA ASP A 173 -10.23 9.50 -12.42
C ASP A 173 -11.72 9.90 -12.52
N CYS A 174 -12.06 11.15 -12.19
CA CYS A 174 -13.40 11.71 -12.43
C CYS A 174 -13.86 11.54 -13.89
N SER A 175 -12.94 11.74 -14.84
CA SER A 175 -13.24 11.62 -16.27
C SER A 175 -13.50 10.17 -16.69
N ASP A 176 -12.78 9.21 -16.11
CA ASP A 176 -13.01 7.77 -16.34
C ASP A 176 -14.41 7.36 -15.88
N HIS A 177 -14.78 7.71 -14.64
CA HIS A 177 -16.13 7.48 -14.10
C HIS A 177 -17.22 8.11 -14.97
N GLU A 178 -17.02 9.36 -15.39
CA GLU A 178 -17.98 10.08 -16.24
C GLU A 178 -18.17 9.36 -17.59
N VAL A 179 -17.09 8.94 -18.25
CA VAL A 179 -17.16 8.25 -19.55
C VAL A 179 -17.82 6.88 -19.42
N ASN A 180 -17.48 6.10 -18.40
CA ASN A 180 -18.06 4.78 -18.18
C ASN A 180 -19.55 4.86 -17.83
N LEU A 181 -19.96 5.82 -16.98
CA LEU A 181 -21.39 6.07 -16.70
C LEU A 181 -22.16 6.51 -17.95
N LYS A 182 -21.60 7.42 -18.75
CA LYS A 182 -22.23 7.85 -20.00
C LYS A 182 -22.36 6.72 -21.01
N THR A 183 -21.34 5.87 -21.11
CA THR A 183 -21.35 4.71 -22.00
C THR A 183 -22.43 3.72 -21.60
N LEU A 184 -22.53 3.41 -20.29
CA LEU A 184 -23.57 2.55 -19.74
C LEU A 184 -24.98 3.11 -20.03
N LEU A 185 -25.22 4.37 -19.66
CA LEU A 185 -26.55 4.97 -19.76
C LEU A 185 -26.96 5.29 -21.21
N HIS A 186 -26.00 5.45 -22.12
CA HIS A 186 -26.29 5.68 -23.54
C HIS A 186 -27.09 4.51 -24.14
N ASP A 187 -26.79 3.27 -23.75
CA ASP A 187 -27.54 2.11 -24.24
C ASP A 187 -28.97 2.05 -23.68
N VAL A 188 -29.18 2.52 -22.44
CA VAL A 188 -30.50 2.65 -21.80
C VAL A 188 -31.34 3.76 -22.44
N VAL A 189 -30.71 4.87 -22.82
CA VAL A 189 -31.38 5.93 -23.59
C VAL A 189 -31.76 5.41 -24.98
N ARG A 190 -30.86 4.67 -25.63
CA ARG A 190 -31.10 4.12 -26.98
C ARG A 190 -32.20 3.07 -27.00
N SER A 191 -32.39 2.30 -25.92
CA SER A 191 -33.51 1.36 -25.80
C SER A 191 -34.86 2.07 -25.56
N GLY A 192 -34.84 3.36 -25.23
CA GLY A 192 -36.02 4.16 -24.90
C GLY A 192 -36.52 3.96 -23.47
N GLU A 193 -35.74 3.30 -22.60
CA GLU A 193 -36.10 3.06 -21.19
C GLU A 193 -36.03 4.36 -20.37
N ILE A 194 -35.09 5.25 -20.69
CA ILE A 194 -35.00 6.61 -20.12
C ILE A 194 -34.77 7.65 -21.23
N THR A 195 -35.13 8.90 -20.94
CA THR A 195 -34.85 10.07 -21.78
C THR A 195 -33.43 10.60 -21.55
N LEU A 196 -32.96 11.48 -22.46
CA LEU A 196 -31.67 12.14 -22.31
C LEU A 196 -31.64 13.08 -21.10
N GLU A 197 -32.77 13.72 -20.81
CA GLU A 197 -32.97 14.59 -19.66
C GLU A 197 -32.89 13.80 -18.35
N GLU A 198 -33.56 12.65 -18.26
CA GLU A 198 -33.46 11.74 -17.11
C GLU A 198 -32.03 11.22 -16.94
N ARG A 199 -31.34 10.87 -18.03
CA ARG A 199 -29.92 10.48 -17.98
C ARG A 199 -29.07 11.56 -17.34
N ASN A 200 -29.22 12.82 -17.78
CA ASN A 200 -28.43 13.93 -17.25
C ASN A 200 -28.73 14.18 -15.76
N GLN A 201 -30.00 14.02 -15.36
CA GLN A 201 -30.36 14.12 -13.94
C GLN A 201 -29.73 12.99 -13.11
N ILE A 202 -29.72 11.75 -13.62
CA ILE A 202 -29.04 10.63 -12.95
C ILE A 202 -27.56 10.91 -12.74
N LEU A 203 -26.87 11.50 -13.74
CA LEU A 203 -25.45 11.86 -13.59
C LEU A 203 -25.22 12.93 -12.51
N ILE A 204 -26.13 13.90 -12.37
CA ILE A 204 -26.08 14.88 -11.28
C ILE A 204 -26.30 14.19 -9.93
N ASP A 205 -27.28 13.27 -9.89
CA ASP A 205 -27.67 12.60 -8.65
C ASP A 205 -26.58 11.67 -8.08
N VAL A 206 -25.70 11.11 -8.92
CA VAL A 206 -24.58 10.25 -8.49
C VAL A 206 -23.25 10.99 -8.36
N GLN A 207 -23.25 12.32 -8.53
CA GLN A 207 -22.03 13.12 -8.52
C GLN A 207 -21.26 12.99 -7.19
N GLU A 208 -21.98 13.01 -6.05
CA GLU A 208 -21.34 12.89 -4.73
C GLU A 208 -20.69 11.52 -4.55
N ASP A 209 -21.36 10.43 -4.96
CA ASP A 209 -20.82 9.08 -4.93
C ASP A 209 -19.53 8.97 -5.75
N VAL A 210 -19.52 9.51 -6.97
CA VAL A 210 -18.32 9.52 -7.84
C VAL A 210 -17.20 10.33 -7.21
N CYS A 211 -17.50 11.49 -6.63
CA CYS A 211 -16.50 12.28 -5.91
C CYS A 211 -15.89 11.51 -4.73
N GLU A 212 -16.70 10.77 -3.97
CA GLU A 212 -16.18 9.94 -2.86
C GLU A 212 -15.31 8.80 -3.37
N GLN A 213 -15.74 8.08 -4.43
CA GLN A 213 -14.95 7.02 -5.07
C GLN A 213 -13.58 7.52 -5.55
N VAL A 214 -13.53 8.70 -6.20
CA VAL A 214 -12.28 9.31 -6.68
C VAL A 214 -11.37 9.71 -5.52
N LEU A 215 -11.94 10.26 -4.44
CA LEU A 215 -11.18 10.61 -3.26
C LEU A 215 -10.64 9.37 -2.54
N ASP A 216 -11.40 8.29 -2.51
CA ASP A 216 -10.97 7.01 -1.94
C ASP A 216 -9.81 6.41 -2.75
N ASN A 217 -9.91 6.38 -4.08
CA ASN A 217 -8.82 5.92 -4.96
C ASN A 217 -7.55 6.76 -4.76
N THR A 218 -7.68 8.10 -4.66
CA THR A 218 -6.54 8.98 -4.40
C THR A 218 -5.90 8.69 -3.03
N ARG A 219 -6.71 8.43 -2.00
CA ARG A 219 -6.21 8.05 -0.67
C ARG A 219 -5.51 6.70 -0.69
N GLU A 220 -6.05 5.70 -1.40
CA GLU A 220 -5.44 4.37 -1.53
C GLU A 220 -4.08 4.45 -2.24
N GLN A 221 -3.94 5.25 -3.30
CA GLN A 221 -2.64 5.46 -3.95
C GLN A 221 -1.61 6.15 -3.05
N GLY A 222 -2.04 7.14 -2.26
CA GLY A 222 -1.17 7.74 -1.24
C GLY A 222 -0.76 6.73 -0.16
N LEU A 223 -1.69 5.87 0.25
CA LEU A 223 -1.44 4.82 1.24
C LEU A 223 -0.43 3.79 0.70
N LEU A 224 -0.59 3.33 -0.55
CA LEU A 224 0.33 2.42 -1.24
C LEU A 224 1.79 2.83 -1.02
N LEU A 225 2.12 4.09 -1.33
CA LEU A 225 3.49 4.59 -1.22
C LEU A 225 3.99 4.59 0.23
N GLY A 226 3.11 4.81 1.21
CA GLY A 226 3.47 4.73 2.63
C GLY A 226 3.74 3.31 3.07
N LEU A 227 2.95 2.35 2.60
CA LEU A 227 3.16 0.93 2.87
C LEU A 227 4.42 0.41 2.17
N ASP A 228 4.69 0.83 0.93
CA ASP A 228 5.88 0.44 0.19
C ASP A 228 7.16 1.08 0.74
N GLU A 229 7.09 2.24 1.40
CA GLU A 229 8.21 2.79 2.17
C GLU A 229 8.57 1.88 3.36
N VAL A 230 7.56 1.42 4.11
CA VAL A 230 7.75 0.45 5.21
C VAL A 230 8.32 -0.88 4.69
N ARG A 231 7.79 -1.40 3.57
CA ARG A 231 8.28 -2.62 2.93
C ARG A 231 9.69 -2.47 2.40
N GLY A 232 9.98 -1.37 1.70
CA GLY A 232 11.29 -1.09 1.11
C GLY A 232 12.39 -0.90 2.14
N ASN A 233 12.05 -0.40 3.33
CA ASN A 233 12.98 -0.35 4.46
C ASN A 233 13.26 -1.74 5.06
N SER A 234 12.30 -2.64 5.01
CA SER A 234 12.42 -4.01 5.56
C SER A 234 13.08 -4.99 4.58
N ASP A 235 12.75 -4.89 3.29
CA ASP A 235 13.26 -5.71 2.20
C ASP A 235 13.51 -4.85 0.94
N PRO A 236 14.64 -4.10 0.91
CA PRO A 236 14.97 -3.23 -0.22
C PRO A 236 15.11 -3.98 -1.55
N PHE A 237 15.47 -5.26 -1.52
CA PHE A 237 15.76 -6.06 -2.71
C PHE A 237 14.50 -6.54 -3.44
N SER A 238 13.34 -6.57 -2.78
CA SER A 238 12.07 -6.91 -3.44
C SER A 238 11.68 -5.86 -4.49
N ILE A 239 11.81 -4.58 -4.15
CA ILE A 239 11.46 -3.49 -5.08
C ILE A 239 12.52 -3.36 -6.19
N GLU A 240 13.81 -3.53 -5.88
CA GLU A 240 14.87 -3.57 -6.90
C GLU A 240 14.63 -4.70 -7.93
N ARG A 241 14.27 -5.90 -7.47
CA ARG A 241 13.92 -7.01 -8.37
C ARG A 241 12.69 -6.69 -9.21
N THR A 242 11.70 -6.01 -8.62
CA THR A 242 10.51 -5.58 -9.35
C THR A 242 10.88 -4.67 -10.51
N MET A 243 11.75 -3.68 -10.27
CA MET A 243 12.29 -2.84 -11.35
C MET A 243 12.96 -3.68 -12.45
N MET A 244 13.86 -4.61 -12.08
CA MET A 244 14.54 -5.47 -13.05
C MET A 244 13.57 -6.31 -13.89
N LEU A 245 12.50 -6.84 -13.27
CA LEU A 245 11.49 -7.64 -13.98
C LEU A 245 10.65 -6.79 -14.92
N LEU A 246 10.33 -5.55 -14.54
CA LEU A 246 9.59 -4.62 -15.38
C LEU A 246 10.43 -4.18 -16.59
N GLU A 247 11.74 -4.01 -16.42
CA GLU A 247 12.67 -3.72 -17.52
C GLU A 247 12.86 -4.90 -18.48
N ASP A 248 13.03 -6.12 -17.95
CA ASP A 248 13.12 -7.35 -18.77
C ASP A 248 11.87 -7.54 -19.64
N ARG A 249 10.72 -7.07 -19.16
CA ARG A 249 9.45 -7.08 -19.88
C ARG A 249 9.24 -5.87 -20.81
N GLY A 250 10.15 -4.89 -20.80
CA GLY A 250 10.03 -3.65 -21.58
C GLY A 250 8.90 -2.74 -21.12
N VAL A 251 8.44 -2.86 -19.87
CA VAL A 251 7.42 -1.99 -19.28
C VAL A 251 8.06 -0.76 -18.66
N LEU A 252 9.25 -0.92 -18.06
CA LEU A 252 10.00 0.14 -17.40
C LEU A 252 11.32 0.42 -18.15
N ASP A 253 11.69 1.70 -18.25
CA ASP A 253 13.02 2.17 -18.59
C ASP A 253 13.53 3.07 -17.46
N ARG A 254 14.48 2.58 -16.66
CA ARG A 254 14.94 3.32 -15.47
C ARG A 254 15.59 4.66 -15.81
N GLU A 255 16.27 4.76 -16.96
CA GLU A 255 16.97 5.99 -17.34
C GLU A 255 15.97 7.05 -17.76
N ALA A 256 14.99 6.67 -18.59
CA ALA A 256 13.90 7.55 -19.02
C ALA A 256 13.09 8.09 -17.82
N GLU A 257 12.88 7.25 -16.81
CA GLU A 257 12.10 7.59 -15.61
C GLU A 257 12.93 8.24 -14.48
N SER A 258 14.21 8.52 -14.72
CA SER A 258 15.13 9.07 -13.70
C SER A 258 15.23 8.24 -12.41
N LEU A 259 15.05 6.91 -12.52
CA LEU A 259 15.25 5.97 -11.43
C LEU A 259 16.73 5.62 -11.23
N PRO A 260 17.16 5.26 -10.01
CA PRO A 260 18.56 5.00 -9.73
C PRO A 260 19.07 3.72 -10.42
N SER A 261 20.35 3.76 -10.79
CA SER A 261 21.09 2.58 -11.26
C SER A 261 21.32 1.56 -10.13
N HIS A 262 21.71 0.34 -10.48
CA HIS A 262 22.08 -0.68 -9.49
C HIS A 262 23.21 -0.22 -8.56
N GLU A 263 24.21 0.50 -9.08
CA GLU A 263 25.35 0.98 -8.29
C GLU A 263 24.92 2.07 -7.30
N GLU A 264 24.01 2.95 -7.72
CA GLU A 264 23.45 4.00 -6.86
C GLU A 264 22.57 3.39 -5.76
N LEU A 265 21.70 2.43 -6.09
CA LEU A 265 20.88 1.71 -5.10
C LEU A 265 21.75 0.95 -4.09
N ALA A 266 22.76 0.22 -4.56
CA ALA A 266 23.70 -0.46 -3.66
C ALA A 266 24.39 0.50 -2.68
N THR A 267 24.78 1.68 -3.17
CA THR A 267 25.37 2.74 -2.33
C THR A 267 24.36 3.28 -1.31
N ARG A 268 23.10 3.50 -1.72
CA ARG A 268 22.02 3.95 -0.82
C ARG A 268 21.73 2.90 0.26
N HIS A 269 21.63 1.62 -0.11
CA HIS A 269 21.40 0.52 0.83
C HIS A 269 22.53 0.36 1.84
N ALA A 270 23.79 0.51 1.41
CA ALA A 270 24.93 0.49 2.33
C ALA A 270 24.89 1.64 3.36
N ALA A 271 24.18 2.74 3.05
CA ALA A 271 23.94 3.86 3.96
C ALA A 271 22.60 3.74 4.74
N GLY A 272 21.89 2.62 4.64
CA GLY A 272 20.59 2.41 5.31
C GLY A 272 19.41 3.11 4.64
N GLY A 273 19.57 3.58 3.39
CA GLY A 273 18.49 4.18 2.59
C GLY A 273 18.03 3.28 1.45
N GLY A 274 17.00 3.71 0.73
CA GLY A 274 16.45 3.00 -0.44
C GLY A 274 15.89 3.95 -1.49
N LEU A 275 14.81 3.51 -2.13
CA LEU A 275 14.01 4.37 -3.00
C LEU A 275 13.26 5.39 -2.15
N THR A 276 13.18 6.61 -2.67
CA THR A 276 12.35 7.67 -2.13
C THR A 276 10.90 7.51 -2.57
N ARG A 277 9.98 8.17 -1.87
CA ARG A 277 8.54 8.12 -2.17
C ARG A 277 8.19 8.51 -3.63
N PRO A 278 8.81 9.53 -4.26
CA PRO A 278 8.62 9.79 -5.69
C PRO A 278 9.13 8.66 -6.60
N GLU A 279 10.25 8.02 -6.26
CA GLU A 279 10.77 6.88 -7.03
C GLU A 279 9.86 5.65 -6.86
N LEU A 280 9.31 5.41 -5.66
CA LEU A 280 8.30 4.37 -5.41
C LEU A 280 7.03 4.60 -6.22
N ALA A 281 6.59 5.85 -6.40
CA ALA A 281 5.43 6.18 -7.22
C ALA A 281 5.58 5.76 -8.69
N VAL A 282 6.77 5.95 -9.25
CA VAL A 282 7.09 5.49 -10.60
C VAL A 282 7.05 3.96 -10.68
N VAL A 283 7.70 3.26 -9.75
CA VAL A 283 7.69 1.79 -9.74
C VAL A 283 6.26 1.24 -9.57
N ALA A 284 5.46 1.85 -8.71
CA ALA A 284 4.05 1.51 -8.52
C ALA A 284 3.22 1.65 -9.79
N ALA A 285 3.36 2.77 -10.51
CA ALA A 285 2.65 3.01 -11.76
C ALA A 285 2.99 1.94 -12.82
N HIS A 286 4.29 1.63 -12.98
CA HIS A 286 4.77 0.61 -13.90
C HIS A 286 4.33 -0.82 -13.49
N ALA A 287 4.34 -1.12 -12.19
CA ALA A 287 3.83 -2.38 -11.68
C ALA A 287 2.33 -2.55 -11.95
N LYS A 288 1.52 -1.49 -11.75
CA LYS A 288 0.08 -1.52 -12.09
C LYS A 288 -0.14 -1.76 -13.58
N MET A 289 0.61 -1.07 -14.46
CA MET A 289 0.50 -1.28 -15.91
C MET A 289 0.82 -2.73 -16.32
N ASP A 290 1.88 -3.30 -15.77
CA ASP A 290 2.24 -4.70 -15.99
C ASP A 290 1.15 -5.66 -15.48
N VAL A 291 0.71 -5.51 -14.23
CA VAL A 291 -0.30 -6.37 -13.60
C VAL A 291 -1.63 -6.30 -14.37
N TYR A 292 -2.12 -5.09 -14.65
CA TYR A 292 -3.35 -4.88 -15.42
C TYR A 292 -3.30 -5.56 -16.79
N SER A 293 -2.23 -5.30 -17.56
CA SER A 293 -2.11 -5.83 -18.92
C SER A 293 -2.06 -7.37 -18.97
N ARG A 294 -1.52 -8.00 -17.92
CA ARG A 294 -1.42 -9.46 -17.81
C ARG A 294 -2.69 -10.09 -17.23
N LEU A 295 -3.38 -9.42 -16.32
CA LEU A 295 -4.70 -9.83 -15.84
C LEU A 295 -5.73 -9.83 -16.97
N LEU A 296 -5.74 -8.79 -17.81
CA LEU A 296 -6.63 -8.68 -18.96
C LEU A 296 -6.51 -9.89 -19.92
N LYS A 297 -5.30 -10.46 -20.05
CA LYS A 297 -4.98 -11.62 -20.89
C LYS A 297 -5.25 -12.98 -20.25
N GLN A 298 -5.60 -13.06 -18.96
CA GLN A 298 -5.96 -14.32 -18.32
C GLN A 298 -7.32 -14.83 -18.86
N PRO A 299 -7.64 -16.13 -18.72
CA PRO A 299 -8.98 -16.64 -19.01
C PRO A 299 -10.07 -15.97 -18.15
N GLU A 300 -11.28 -15.82 -18.70
CA GLU A 300 -12.43 -15.30 -17.95
C GLU A 300 -12.82 -16.24 -16.80
N GLY A 301 -13.44 -15.70 -15.74
CA GLY A 301 -14.02 -16.49 -14.65
C GLY A 301 -13.02 -17.04 -13.63
N ARG A 302 -11.73 -16.66 -13.74
CA ARG A 302 -10.72 -16.98 -12.71
C ARG A 302 -10.99 -16.26 -11.38
N VAL A 303 -11.59 -15.08 -11.48
CA VAL A 303 -12.04 -14.24 -10.37
C VAL A 303 -13.49 -13.84 -10.63
N ASP A 304 -14.20 -13.37 -9.61
CA ASP A 304 -15.54 -12.81 -9.78
C ASP A 304 -15.47 -11.41 -10.43
N GLU A 305 -15.33 -11.40 -11.75
CA GLU A 305 -15.29 -10.17 -12.56
C GLU A 305 -16.58 -9.35 -12.42
N ASN A 306 -17.73 -10.01 -12.17
CA ASN A 306 -18.99 -9.30 -11.98
C ASN A 306 -19.01 -8.55 -10.65
N ARG A 307 -18.57 -9.17 -9.55
CA ARG A 307 -18.43 -8.46 -8.27
C ARG A 307 -17.58 -7.20 -8.42
N LEU A 308 -16.40 -7.32 -9.04
CA LEU A 308 -15.47 -6.20 -9.25
C LEU A 308 -16.08 -5.10 -10.14
N LEU A 309 -16.78 -5.50 -11.20
CA LEU A 309 -17.47 -4.57 -12.10
C LEU A 309 -18.59 -3.80 -11.38
N PHE A 310 -19.37 -4.49 -10.55
CA PHE A 310 -20.45 -3.84 -9.80
C PHE A 310 -19.88 -2.90 -8.74
N GLU A 311 -18.79 -3.25 -8.06
CA GLU A 311 -18.13 -2.39 -7.06
C GLU A 311 -17.64 -1.05 -7.65
N TYR A 312 -17.35 -0.98 -8.95
CA TYR A 312 -16.98 0.27 -9.64
C TYR A 312 -18.12 1.29 -9.72
N PHE A 313 -19.34 0.85 -9.99
CA PHE A 313 -20.46 1.76 -10.23
C PHE A 313 -21.12 2.23 -8.92
N PRO A 314 -21.59 3.50 -8.84
CA PRO A 314 -22.35 4.01 -7.70
C PRO A 314 -23.56 3.15 -7.36
N GLU A 315 -23.92 3.09 -6.08
CA GLU A 315 -24.97 2.18 -5.57
C GLU A 315 -26.28 2.31 -6.35
N ARG A 316 -26.73 3.55 -6.57
CA ARG A 316 -27.94 3.84 -7.33
C ARG A 316 -27.92 3.27 -8.75
N ILE A 317 -26.77 3.25 -9.41
CA ILE A 317 -26.60 2.66 -10.75
C ILE A 317 -26.68 1.14 -10.70
N ARG A 318 -26.10 0.53 -9.65
CA ARG A 318 -26.18 -0.92 -9.42
C ARG A 318 -27.60 -1.41 -9.23
N GLU A 319 -28.41 -0.65 -8.51
CA GLU A 319 -29.81 -0.99 -8.24
C GLU A 319 -30.71 -0.78 -9.45
N GLN A 320 -30.55 0.34 -10.17
CA GLN A 320 -31.44 0.71 -11.27
C GLN A 320 -31.10 0.02 -12.59
N PHE A 321 -29.81 -0.20 -12.88
CA PHE A 321 -29.36 -0.69 -14.19
C PHE A 321 -28.42 -1.92 -14.12
N PRO A 322 -28.74 -2.98 -13.33
CA PRO A 322 -27.86 -4.12 -13.16
C PRO A 322 -27.58 -4.88 -14.46
N ASP A 323 -28.57 -4.96 -15.36
CA ASP A 323 -28.39 -5.63 -16.66
C ASP A 323 -27.53 -4.83 -17.63
N SER A 324 -27.58 -3.50 -17.55
CA SER A 324 -26.72 -2.61 -18.34
C SER A 324 -25.28 -2.69 -17.87
N ILE A 325 -25.03 -2.79 -16.55
CA ILE A 325 -23.70 -3.05 -15.99
C ILE A 325 -23.13 -4.35 -16.56
N ARG A 326 -23.88 -5.47 -16.50
CA ARG A 326 -23.41 -6.78 -17.02
C ARG A 326 -23.07 -6.77 -18.51
N LYS A 327 -23.73 -5.90 -19.28
CA LYS A 327 -23.54 -5.74 -20.73
C LYS A 327 -22.56 -4.63 -21.09
N HIS A 328 -21.93 -3.97 -20.12
CA HIS A 328 -21.02 -2.86 -20.37
C HIS A 328 -19.89 -3.29 -21.32
N GLN A 329 -19.60 -2.47 -22.34
CA GLN A 329 -18.64 -2.82 -23.39
C GLN A 329 -17.22 -3.00 -22.84
N LEU A 330 -16.88 -2.27 -21.77
CA LEU A 330 -15.60 -2.33 -21.07
C LEU A 330 -15.67 -3.14 -19.76
N ARG A 331 -16.62 -4.08 -19.65
CA ARG A 331 -16.85 -4.83 -18.39
C ARG A 331 -15.57 -5.48 -17.84
N ARG A 332 -14.72 -6.00 -18.74
CA ARG A 332 -13.51 -6.73 -18.37
C ARG A 332 -12.41 -5.76 -17.97
N GLU A 333 -12.22 -4.70 -18.75
CA GLU A 333 -11.26 -3.63 -18.51
C GLU A 333 -11.52 -2.97 -17.15
N ILE A 334 -12.77 -2.57 -16.87
CA ILE A 334 -13.15 -1.97 -15.58
C ILE A 334 -12.86 -2.96 -14.43
N ALA A 335 -13.31 -4.21 -14.54
CA ALA A 335 -13.09 -5.21 -13.50
C ALA A 335 -11.58 -5.45 -13.24
N MET A 336 -10.75 -5.50 -14.29
CA MET A 336 -9.31 -5.69 -14.14
C MET A 336 -8.61 -4.45 -13.58
N THR A 337 -9.10 -3.24 -13.86
CA THR A 337 -8.62 -2.00 -13.22
C THR A 337 -8.90 -2.02 -11.72
N VAL A 338 -10.14 -2.32 -11.32
CA VAL A 338 -10.52 -2.45 -9.90
C VAL A 338 -9.69 -3.51 -9.20
N LEU A 339 -9.50 -4.67 -9.83
CA LEU A 339 -8.68 -5.76 -9.27
C LEU A 339 -7.21 -5.36 -9.12
N THR A 340 -6.65 -4.69 -10.12
CA THR A 340 -5.26 -4.23 -10.10
C THR A 340 -5.04 -3.23 -8.98
N ASN A 341 -5.91 -2.22 -8.85
CA ASN A 341 -5.83 -1.24 -7.77
C ASN A 341 -5.98 -1.93 -6.40
N ARG A 342 -7.02 -2.76 -6.23
CA ARG A 342 -7.25 -3.48 -4.97
C ARG A 342 -6.03 -4.27 -4.49
N ILE A 343 -5.37 -5.00 -5.39
CA ILE A 343 -4.19 -5.80 -5.01
C ILE A 343 -2.98 -4.91 -4.82
N VAL A 344 -2.64 -4.08 -5.82
CA VAL A 344 -1.38 -3.33 -5.81
C VAL A 344 -1.39 -2.27 -4.72
N ASP A 345 -2.48 -1.51 -4.55
CA ASP A 345 -2.56 -0.42 -3.57
C ASP A 345 -2.47 -0.90 -2.12
N ARG A 346 -2.87 -2.16 -1.87
CA ARG A 346 -2.87 -2.77 -0.55
C ARG A 346 -1.61 -3.61 -0.33
N ALA A 347 -1.40 -4.62 -1.16
CA ALA A 347 -0.33 -5.60 -1.00
C ALA A 347 1.06 -5.09 -1.42
N GLY A 348 1.13 -4.02 -2.22
CA GLY A 348 2.36 -3.34 -2.62
C GLY A 348 2.79 -3.62 -4.05
N SER A 349 3.68 -2.76 -4.56
CA SER A 349 4.12 -2.77 -5.97
C SER A 349 4.86 -4.04 -6.38
N SER A 350 5.52 -4.72 -5.43
CA SER A 350 6.27 -5.95 -5.70
C SER A 350 5.45 -7.23 -5.55
N PHE A 351 4.30 -7.19 -4.86
CA PHE A 351 3.57 -8.36 -4.40
C PHE A 351 3.30 -9.37 -5.52
N CYS A 352 2.68 -8.91 -6.61
CA CYS A 352 2.27 -9.78 -7.71
C CYS A 352 3.47 -10.49 -8.35
N LEU A 353 4.55 -9.77 -8.62
CA LEU A 353 5.74 -10.31 -9.28
C LEU A 353 6.52 -11.25 -8.37
N ASP A 354 6.63 -10.91 -7.09
CA ASP A 354 7.26 -11.76 -6.08
C ASP A 354 6.47 -13.07 -5.90
N MET A 355 5.13 -12.99 -5.83
CA MET A 355 4.26 -14.15 -5.70
C MET A 355 4.34 -15.11 -6.89
N GLU A 356 4.38 -14.60 -8.13
CA GLU A 356 4.59 -15.44 -9.31
C GLU A 356 5.95 -16.15 -9.28
N ARG A 357 7.01 -15.47 -8.82
CA ARG A 357 8.34 -16.07 -8.67
C ARG A 357 8.43 -17.09 -7.54
N GLU A 358 7.76 -16.81 -6.42
CA GLU A 358 7.74 -17.68 -5.25
C GLU A 358 6.97 -18.97 -5.53
N THR A 359 5.84 -18.87 -6.23
CA THR A 359 4.89 -19.99 -6.40
C THR A 359 4.95 -20.63 -7.78
N GLY A 360 5.50 -19.94 -8.78
CA GLY A 360 5.47 -20.36 -10.18
C GLY A 360 4.07 -20.30 -10.82
N ARG A 361 3.08 -19.75 -10.12
CA ARG A 361 1.69 -19.64 -10.59
C ARG A 361 1.48 -18.36 -11.38
N SER A 362 0.46 -18.34 -12.25
CA SER A 362 0.16 -17.16 -13.07
C SER A 362 -0.46 -16.03 -12.24
N ILE A 363 -0.34 -14.79 -12.72
CA ILE A 363 -0.97 -13.60 -12.14
C ILE A 363 -2.46 -13.77 -11.82
N GLY A 364 -3.20 -14.52 -12.64
CA GLY A 364 -4.63 -14.79 -12.37
C GLY A 364 -4.86 -15.68 -11.15
N HIS A 365 -3.98 -16.66 -10.90
CA HIS A 365 -4.01 -17.43 -9.66
C HIS A 365 -3.58 -16.59 -8.47
N VAL A 366 -2.55 -15.77 -8.63
CA VAL A 366 -2.10 -14.83 -7.58
C VAL A 366 -3.25 -13.93 -7.16
N ALA A 367 -3.93 -13.29 -8.11
CA ALA A 367 -5.08 -12.43 -7.84
C ALA A 367 -6.22 -13.19 -7.15
N ARG A 368 -6.61 -14.37 -7.65
CA ARG A 368 -7.66 -15.20 -7.03
C ARG A 368 -7.28 -15.55 -5.58
N SER A 369 -6.06 -16.02 -5.36
CA SER A 369 -5.60 -16.44 -4.03
C SER A 369 -5.50 -15.28 -3.03
N TYR A 370 -5.16 -14.07 -3.49
CA TYR A 370 -5.16 -12.88 -2.65
C TYR A 370 -6.58 -12.52 -2.21
N LEU A 371 -7.54 -12.46 -3.14
CA LEU A 371 -8.94 -12.17 -2.81
C LEU A 371 -9.53 -13.22 -1.86
N MET A 372 -9.24 -14.50 -2.10
CA MET A 372 -9.67 -15.58 -1.19
C MET A 372 -9.04 -15.44 0.19
N ALA A 373 -7.75 -15.11 0.27
CA ALA A 373 -7.10 -14.87 1.56
C ALA A 373 -7.73 -13.69 2.29
N ASP A 374 -8.07 -12.62 1.57
CA ASP A 374 -8.67 -11.40 2.08
C ASP A 374 -10.04 -11.64 2.71
N ASP A 375 -10.92 -12.33 1.98
CA ASP A 375 -12.25 -12.71 2.43
C ASP A 375 -12.15 -13.71 3.61
N LEU A 376 -11.22 -14.66 3.55
CA LEU A 376 -11.10 -15.72 4.56
C LEU A 376 -10.69 -15.18 5.93
N ILE A 377 -9.69 -14.31 6.01
CA ILE A 377 -9.20 -13.79 7.30
C ILE A 377 -9.94 -12.54 7.78
N GLY A 378 -10.94 -12.06 7.02
CA GLY A 378 -11.70 -10.86 7.36
C GLY A 378 -10.84 -9.60 7.40
N ALA A 379 -9.90 -9.48 6.47
CA ALA A 379 -8.90 -8.40 6.47
C ALA A 379 -9.51 -7.01 6.22
N GLU A 380 -10.58 -6.93 5.43
CA GLU A 380 -11.24 -5.64 5.11
C GLU A 380 -11.74 -4.92 6.36
N GLU A 381 -12.47 -5.63 7.24
CA GLU A 381 -12.98 -5.05 8.50
C GLU A 381 -11.82 -4.50 9.36
N MET A 382 -10.68 -5.18 9.32
CA MET A 382 -9.51 -4.83 10.11
C MET A 382 -8.79 -3.61 9.53
N ARG A 383 -8.63 -3.54 8.20
CA ARG A 383 -8.14 -2.34 7.51
C ARG A 383 -9.01 -1.13 7.81
N THR A 384 -10.33 -1.25 7.73
CA THR A 384 -11.27 -0.15 8.06
C THR A 384 -11.06 0.36 9.50
N LYS A 385 -10.93 -0.55 10.47
CA LYS A 385 -10.70 -0.18 11.88
C LYS A 385 -9.36 0.53 12.10
N ILE A 386 -8.30 0.08 11.43
CA ILE A 386 -6.97 0.71 11.52
C ILE A 386 -6.99 2.10 10.85
N LEU A 387 -7.60 2.24 9.67
CA LEU A 387 -7.69 3.52 8.96
C LEU A 387 -8.60 4.54 9.68
N ALA A 388 -9.55 4.06 10.49
CA ALA A 388 -10.40 4.91 11.31
C ALA A 388 -9.68 5.50 12.54
N LEU A 389 -8.49 4.99 12.91
CA LEU A 389 -7.73 5.48 14.06
C LEU A 389 -7.39 6.97 13.91
N LYS A 390 -7.55 7.71 15.01
CA LYS A 390 -7.22 9.14 15.10
C LYS A 390 -6.15 9.34 16.17
N ASN A 391 -5.27 10.32 15.96
CA ASN A 391 -4.18 10.67 16.87
C ASN A 391 -3.15 9.55 17.10
N ILE A 392 -3.05 8.60 16.17
CA ILE A 392 -2.01 7.56 16.15
C ILE A 392 -0.95 7.97 15.11
N PRO A 393 0.36 7.82 15.39
CA PRO A 393 1.39 8.08 14.40
C PRO A 393 1.18 7.25 13.13
N SER A 394 1.34 7.84 11.95
CA SER A 394 1.13 7.16 10.67
C SER A 394 2.02 5.92 10.51
N GLU A 395 3.21 5.91 11.09
CA GLU A 395 4.11 4.75 11.09
C GLU A 395 3.49 3.51 11.75
N VAL A 396 2.75 3.69 12.87
CA VAL A 396 2.05 2.60 13.56
C VAL A 396 0.90 2.07 12.69
N VAL A 397 0.16 2.98 12.03
CA VAL A 397 -0.91 2.64 11.09
C VAL A 397 -0.34 1.82 9.92
N TYR A 398 0.71 2.31 9.27
CA TYR A 398 1.32 1.65 8.11
C TYR A 398 1.93 0.31 8.46
N THR A 399 2.65 0.22 9.58
CA THR A 399 3.23 -1.05 10.05
C THR A 399 2.14 -2.08 10.37
N SER A 400 1.04 -1.65 10.99
CA SER A 400 -0.10 -2.55 11.28
C SER A 400 -0.77 -3.06 10.00
N LEU A 401 -0.92 -2.21 8.99
CA LEU A 401 -1.46 -2.60 7.68
C LEU A 401 -0.51 -3.56 6.95
N VAL A 402 0.80 -3.28 6.93
CA VAL A 402 1.79 -4.19 6.32
C VAL A 402 1.76 -5.57 6.97
N LYS A 403 1.56 -5.67 8.30
CA LYS A 403 1.41 -6.95 8.99
C LYS A 403 0.19 -7.76 8.49
N ILE A 404 -0.94 -7.09 8.27
CA ILE A 404 -2.14 -7.72 7.69
C ILE A 404 -1.84 -8.23 6.28
N GLU A 405 -1.22 -7.40 5.45
CA GLU A 405 -0.89 -7.77 4.06
C GLU A 405 0.16 -8.89 3.98
N GLU A 406 1.10 -8.98 4.91
CA GLU A 406 2.03 -10.11 5.00
C GLU A 406 1.30 -11.40 5.43
N ALA A 407 0.30 -11.31 6.31
CA ALA A 407 -0.55 -12.45 6.63
C ALA A 407 -1.34 -12.94 5.40
N LEU A 408 -1.90 -12.02 4.61
CA LEU A 408 -2.57 -12.32 3.35
C LEU A 408 -1.62 -12.97 2.34
N ARG A 409 -0.41 -12.43 2.19
CA ARG A 409 0.62 -12.97 1.31
C ARG A 409 0.97 -14.42 1.69
N ARG A 410 1.14 -14.72 2.97
CA ARG A 410 1.43 -16.08 3.47
C ARG A 410 0.28 -17.05 3.19
N THR A 411 -0.95 -16.60 3.39
CA THR A 411 -2.15 -17.38 3.10
C THR A 411 -2.28 -17.66 1.60
N ALA A 412 -2.10 -16.63 0.76
CA ALA A 412 -2.08 -16.75 -0.70
C ALA A 412 -0.98 -17.70 -1.18
N ALA A 413 0.24 -17.58 -0.64
CA ALA A 413 1.36 -18.45 -0.98
C ALA A 413 1.06 -19.93 -0.67
N TRP A 414 0.40 -20.20 0.45
CA TRP A 414 -0.04 -21.55 0.76
C TRP A 414 -1.12 -22.07 -0.19
N LEU A 415 -2.14 -21.25 -0.49
CA LEU A 415 -3.18 -21.60 -1.46
C LEU A 415 -2.57 -22.00 -2.81
N LEU A 416 -1.48 -21.34 -3.19
CA LEU A 416 -0.75 -21.56 -4.43
C LEU A 416 0.36 -22.63 -4.36
N ALA A 417 0.73 -23.10 -3.17
CA ALA A 417 1.86 -24.00 -2.96
C ALA A 417 1.71 -25.34 -3.71
N THR A 418 0.49 -25.70 -4.08
CA THR A 418 0.22 -26.82 -4.98
C THR A 418 -0.36 -26.31 -6.30
N ASN A 419 0.00 -26.97 -7.39
CA ASN A 419 -0.67 -26.84 -8.69
C ASN A 419 -2.06 -27.53 -8.71
N ASP A 420 -2.72 -27.59 -7.54
CA ASP A 420 -4.02 -28.21 -7.32
C ASP A 420 -5.08 -27.10 -7.36
N ASP A 421 -5.72 -26.93 -8.52
CA ASP A 421 -6.81 -25.96 -8.68
C ASP A 421 -8.06 -26.40 -7.89
N ASP A 422 -8.24 -27.70 -7.63
CA ASP A 422 -9.34 -28.21 -6.81
C ASP A 422 -9.23 -27.69 -5.36
N ARG A 423 -8.01 -27.44 -4.86
CA ARG A 423 -7.83 -26.81 -3.54
C ARG A 423 -8.45 -25.42 -3.52
N LEU A 424 -8.21 -24.61 -4.55
CA LEU A 424 -8.77 -23.27 -4.61
C LEU A 424 -10.29 -23.35 -4.63
N ASP A 425 -10.86 -24.23 -5.45
CA ASP A 425 -12.32 -24.39 -5.54
C ASP A 425 -12.94 -24.91 -4.23
N ARG A 426 -12.27 -25.82 -3.51
CA ARG A 426 -12.70 -26.27 -2.17
C ARG A 426 -12.74 -25.10 -1.19
N ILE A 427 -11.67 -24.31 -1.09
CA ILE A 427 -11.60 -23.18 -0.16
C ILE A 427 -12.59 -22.08 -0.54
N ASP A 428 -12.78 -21.82 -1.83
CA ASP A 428 -13.76 -20.84 -2.33
C ASP A 428 -15.19 -21.24 -1.92
N SER A 429 -15.51 -22.53 -2.02
CA SER A 429 -16.77 -23.08 -1.52
C SER A 429 -16.91 -22.91 0.00
N LEU A 430 -15.82 -23.03 0.76
CA LEU A 430 -15.84 -22.77 2.21
C LEU A 430 -16.17 -21.31 2.53
N ILE A 431 -15.58 -20.37 1.79
CA ILE A 431 -15.86 -18.95 1.97
C ILE A 431 -17.34 -18.67 1.68
N ALA A 432 -17.87 -19.22 0.59
CA ALA A 432 -19.28 -19.07 0.21
C ALA A 432 -20.27 -19.67 1.24
N GLU A 433 -19.88 -20.72 1.96
CA GLU A 433 -20.66 -21.33 3.04
C GLU A 433 -20.64 -20.51 4.36
N GLY A 434 -19.92 -19.39 4.41
CA GLY A 434 -19.85 -18.52 5.58
C GLY A 434 -19.13 -19.19 6.76
N VAL A 435 -18.01 -19.85 6.48
CA VAL A 435 -17.30 -20.74 7.41
C VAL A 435 -16.86 -20.02 8.70
N LYS A 436 -17.70 -20.17 9.73
CA LYS A 436 -17.44 -19.88 11.16
C LYS A 436 -16.20 -20.57 11.76
N PRO A 437 -15.71 -21.72 11.28
CA PRO A 437 -14.53 -22.38 11.84
C PRO A 437 -13.25 -21.53 11.97
N LEU A 438 -13.06 -20.47 11.18
CA LEU A 438 -11.93 -19.56 11.43
C LEU A 438 -12.14 -18.74 12.70
N GLN A 439 -13.37 -18.38 13.03
CA GLN A 439 -13.71 -17.71 14.29
C GLN A 439 -13.49 -18.66 15.48
N GLU A 440 -13.88 -19.94 15.35
CA GLU A 440 -13.57 -20.96 16.36
C GLU A 440 -12.06 -21.09 16.58
N TYR A 441 -11.28 -21.10 15.49
CA TYR A 441 -9.82 -21.06 15.59
C TYR A 441 -9.33 -19.78 16.28
N GLU A 442 -9.79 -18.61 15.83
CA GLU A 442 -9.40 -17.30 16.34
C GLU A 442 -9.63 -17.17 17.86
N ASP A 443 -10.77 -17.68 18.34
CA ASP A 443 -11.13 -17.71 19.75
C ASP A 443 -10.29 -18.73 20.54
N SER A 444 -9.86 -19.81 19.88
CA SER A 444 -9.02 -20.85 20.48
C SER A 444 -7.53 -20.48 20.58
N ILE A 445 -7.05 -19.49 19.81
CA ILE A 445 -5.62 -19.13 19.73
C ILE A 445 -4.98 -19.02 21.12
N PRO A 446 -5.48 -18.21 22.07
CA PRO A 446 -4.83 -18.03 23.36
C PRO A 446 -4.66 -19.35 24.14
N GLY A 447 -5.61 -20.28 24.02
CA GLY A 447 -5.56 -21.60 24.68
C GLY A 447 -4.73 -22.64 23.93
N CYS A 448 -4.38 -22.40 22.67
CA CYS A 448 -3.56 -23.29 21.84
C CYS A 448 -2.07 -22.95 21.89
N LEU A 449 -1.73 -21.70 22.23
CA LEU A 449 -0.34 -21.26 22.39
C LEU A 449 0.24 -21.81 23.71
N ALA A 450 1.46 -22.33 23.66
CA ALA A 450 2.17 -22.84 24.82
C ALA A 450 3.66 -22.51 24.76
N GLY A 451 4.28 -22.29 25.92
CA GLY A 451 5.71 -22.00 26.03
C GLY A 451 6.10 -20.67 25.36
N PRO A 452 7.23 -20.60 24.61
CA PRO A 452 7.75 -19.34 24.06
C PRO A 452 6.83 -18.57 23.11
N GLU A 453 5.84 -19.22 22.49
CA GLU A 453 4.89 -18.54 21.60
C GLU A 453 3.82 -17.76 22.37
N LEU A 454 3.44 -18.22 23.57
CA LEU A 454 2.50 -17.48 24.41
C LEU A 454 3.16 -16.22 24.98
N GLU A 455 4.40 -16.35 25.51
CA GLU A 455 5.18 -15.19 25.98
C GLU A 455 5.37 -14.16 24.86
N ARG A 456 5.62 -14.61 23.63
CA ARG A 456 5.74 -13.72 22.47
C ARG A 456 4.42 -13.01 22.16
N HIS A 457 3.31 -13.73 22.14
CA HIS A 457 1.98 -13.15 21.94
C HIS A 457 1.70 -12.06 22.99
N GLU A 458 1.99 -12.33 24.25
CA GLU A 458 1.82 -11.39 25.36
C GLU A 458 2.73 -10.15 25.22
N ASN A 459 4.00 -10.34 24.86
CA ASN A 459 4.95 -9.24 24.64
C ASN A 459 4.51 -8.34 23.47
N HIS A 460 4.17 -8.92 22.31
CA HIS A 460 3.67 -8.14 21.17
C HIS A 460 2.37 -7.40 21.51
N LEU A 461 1.51 -8.00 22.34
CA LEU A 461 0.27 -7.36 22.80
C LEU A 461 0.57 -6.14 23.63
N GLN A 462 1.48 -6.28 24.59
CA GLN A 462 1.91 -5.17 25.42
C GLN A 462 2.54 -4.05 24.57
N GLU A 463 3.48 -4.37 23.68
CA GLU A 463 4.12 -3.40 22.77
C GLU A 463 3.08 -2.65 21.91
N THR A 464 2.10 -3.37 21.36
CA THR A 464 1.07 -2.78 20.49
C THR A 464 0.14 -1.84 21.27
N VAL A 465 -0.17 -2.16 22.53
CA VAL A 465 -0.94 -1.30 23.43
C VAL A 465 -0.16 -0.06 23.84
N GLU A 466 1.16 -0.20 24.09
CA GLU A 466 2.05 0.92 24.41
C GLU A 466 2.17 1.93 23.26
N LEU A 467 1.97 1.48 22.01
CA LEU A 467 1.88 2.35 20.82
C LEU A 467 0.54 3.10 20.69
N GLY A 468 -0.38 2.96 21.66
CA GLY A 468 -1.63 3.71 21.75
C GLY A 468 -2.85 3.02 21.14
N LEU A 469 -2.72 1.77 20.70
CA LEU A 469 -3.85 0.99 20.21
C LEU A 469 -4.68 0.45 21.37
N SER A 470 -6.01 0.44 21.23
CA SER A 470 -6.89 -0.18 22.23
C SER A 470 -6.55 -1.67 22.36
N GLU A 471 -6.64 -2.23 23.56
CA GLU A 471 -6.34 -3.63 23.83
C GLU A 471 -7.12 -4.59 22.89
N THR A 472 -8.41 -4.33 22.66
CA THR A 472 -9.24 -5.13 21.73
C THR A 472 -8.69 -5.15 20.30
N LEU A 473 -8.21 -4.00 19.82
CA LEU A 473 -7.63 -3.87 18.49
C LEU A 473 -6.25 -4.51 18.41
N ALA A 474 -5.42 -4.32 19.43
CA ALA A 474 -4.09 -4.92 19.54
C ALA A 474 -4.18 -6.45 19.54
N GLN A 475 -5.08 -7.02 20.33
CA GLN A 475 -5.36 -8.47 20.34
C GLN A 475 -5.75 -8.96 18.94
N ARG A 476 -6.62 -8.23 18.23
CA ARG A 476 -7.06 -8.63 16.89
C ARG A 476 -5.93 -8.53 15.85
N ILE A 477 -5.11 -7.49 15.87
CA ILE A 477 -3.94 -7.36 14.99
C ILE A 477 -2.95 -8.52 15.19
N ILE A 478 -2.70 -8.90 16.44
CA ILE A 478 -1.77 -9.99 16.75
C ILE A 478 -2.33 -11.33 16.29
N LYS A 479 -3.64 -11.55 16.44
CA LYS A 479 -4.31 -12.74 15.92
C LYS A 479 -4.08 -12.94 14.42
N PHE A 480 -3.96 -11.88 13.61
CA PHE A 480 -3.68 -12.01 12.17
C PHE A 480 -2.37 -12.73 11.86
N GLU A 481 -1.33 -12.59 12.70
CA GLU A 481 -0.08 -13.33 12.53
C GLU A 481 -0.33 -14.85 12.60
N TYR A 482 -1.25 -15.27 13.46
CA TYR A 482 -1.65 -16.65 13.68
C TYR A 482 -2.73 -17.13 12.69
N LEU A 483 -3.61 -16.26 12.20
CA LEU A 483 -4.65 -16.60 11.20
C LEU A 483 -4.06 -17.20 9.91
N THR A 484 -2.79 -16.92 9.60
CA THR A 484 -2.06 -17.57 8.48
C THR A 484 -2.05 -19.10 8.56
N ALA A 485 -2.03 -19.67 9.77
CA ALA A 485 -2.12 -21.12 9.98
C ALA A 485 -3.57 -21.63 9.88
N GLY A 486 -4.56 -20.76 10.10
CA GLY A 486 -5.98 -21.10 10.24
C GLY A 486 -6.49 -21.94 9.08
N VAL A 487 -6.18 -21.57 7.84
CA VAL A 487 -6.70 -22.31 6.67
C VAL A 487 -6.20 -23.74 6.60
N ARG A 488 -4.92 -23.97 6.93
CA ARG A 488 -4.33 -25.31 7.00
C ARG A 488 -4.92 -26.13 8.15
N ILE A 489 -5.18 -25.48 9.29
CA ILE A 489 -5.85 -26.09 10.44
C ILE A 489 -7.25 -26.56 10.01
N LEU A 490 -8.00 -25.72 9.31
CA LEU A 490 -9.33 -26.05 8.81
C LEU A 490 -9.31 -27.20 7.80
N ASP A 491 -8.38 -27.18 6.86
CA ASP A 491 -8.22 -28.23 5.85
C ASP A 491 -7.90 -29.60 6.48
N ILE A 492 -6.96 -29.63 7.43
CA ILE A 492 -6.60 -30.85 8.18
C ILE A 492 -7.73 -31.29 9.11
N SER A 493 -8.35 -30.36 9.83
CA SER A 493 -9.49 -30.61 10.71
C SER A 493 -10.61 -31.36 9.97
N ARG A 494 -10.98 -30.89 8.78
CA ARG A 494 -12.00 -31.53 7.94
C ARG A 494 -11.52 -32.85 7.34
N SER A 495 -10.28 -32.90 6.85
CA SER A 495 -9.74 -34.10 6.20
C SER A 495 -9.65 -35.30 7.14
N PHE A 496 -9.39 -35.08 8.43
CA PHE A 496 -9.19 -36.13 9.42
C PHE A 496 -10.29 -36.20 10.50
N ASP A 497 -11.35 -35.38 10.39
CA ASP A 497 -12.44 -35.27 11.37
C ASP A 497 -11.92 -35.03 12.81
N ILE A 498 -11.07 -34.00 12.95
CA ILE A 498 -10.49 -33.55 14.22
C ILE A 498 -10.96 -32.12 14.50
N ARG A 499 -11.28 -31.80 15.76
CA ARG A 499 -11.71 -30.45 16.14
C ARG A 499 -10.61 -29.42 15.84
N VAL A 500 -11.02 -28.23 15.41
CA VAL A 500 -10.11 -27.13 15.05
C VAL A 500 -9.13 -26.77 16.18
N PRO A 501 -9.57 -26.59 17.45
CA PRO A 501 -8.64 -26.31 18.55
C PRO A 501 -7.62 -27.43 18.81
N ASP A 502 -7.98 -28.70 18.56
CA ASP A 502 -7.06 -29.82 18.77
C ASP A 502 -5.96 -29.85 17.71
N VAL A 503 -6.30 -29.58 16.44
CA VAL A 503 -5.31 -29.45 15.35
C VAL A 503 -4.41 -28.24 15.57
N ALA A 504 -4.98 -27.11 16.01
CA ALA A 504 -4.23 -25.91 16.38
C ALA A 504 -3.23 -26.18 17.51
N ARG A 505 -3.68 -26.78 18.62
CA ARG A 505 -2.82 -27.17 19.74
C ARG A 505 -1.71 -28.11 19.30
N LEU A 506 -2.02 -29.11 18.46
CA LEU A 506 -1.01 -30.02 17.91
C LEU A 506 0.04 -29.27 17.08
N TYR A 507 -0.38 -28.36 16.21
CA TYR A 507 0.51 -27.54 15.39
C TYR A 507 1.49 -26.72 16.25
N TYR A 508 0.97 -25.96 17.21
CA TYR A 508 1.82 -25.13 18.09
C TYR A 508 2.72 -25.96 19.00
N TYR A 509 2.16 -27.03 19.59
CA TYR A 509 2.92 -27.89 20.48
C TYR A 509 4.06 -28.58 19.73
N LEU A 510 3.80 -29.18 18.57
CA LEU A 510 4.81 -29.83 17.75
C LEU A 510 5.85 -28.83 17.23
N GLY A 511 5.42 -27.68 16.70
CA GLY A 511 6.31 -26.65 16.16
C GLY A 511 7.30 -26.12 17.19
N ASN A 512 6.85 -25.93 18.44
CA ASN A 512 7.69 -25.46 19.54
C ASN A 512 8.66 -26.54 20.04
N HIS A 513 8.17 -27.75 20.30
CA HIS A 513 8.99 -28.82 20.89
C HIS A 513 10.01 -29.42 19.91
N SER A 514 9.74 -29.35 18.61
CA SER A 514 10.67 -29.79 17.55
C SER A 514 11.73 -28.75 17.19
N GLY A 515 11.56 -27.49 17.60
CA GLY A 515 12.43 -26.36 17.22
C GLY A 515 12.13 -25.78 15.83
N LEU A 516 11.06 -26.22 15.16
CA LEU A 516 10.68 -25.73 13.82
C LEU A 516 10.15 -24.31 13.85
N HIS A 517 9.32 -23.94 14.84
CA HIS A 517 8.86 -22.56 15.00
C HIS A 517 10.02 -21.58 15.22
N PRO A 518 10.95 -21.82 16.16
CA PRO A 518 12.17 -21.02 16.27
C PRO A 518 12.94 -20.86 14.95
N LEU A 519 13.03 -21.92 14.14
CA LEU A 519 13.70 -21.85 12.84
C LEU A 519 12.93 -21.01 11.81
N VAL A 520 11.60 -21.13 11.76
CA VAL A 520 10.71 -20.28 10.95
C VAL A 520 10.86 -18.81 11.33
N ARG A 521 10.87 -18.51 12.64
CA ARG A 521 11.08 -17.13 13.14
C ARG A 521 12.42 -16.57 12.73
N LYS A 522 13.48 -17.37 12.80
CA LYS A 522 14.81 -16.96 12.32
C LYS A 522 14.81 -16.61 10.82
N CYS A 523 13.95 -17.23 10.03
CA CYS A 523 13.77 -16.87 8.62
C CYS A 523 12.98 -15.56 8.46
N ASP A 524 11.97 -15.33 9.30
CA ASP A 524 11.16 -14.11 9.30
C ASP A 524 11.94 -12.88 9.81
N GLU A 525 12.84 -13.07 10.79
CA GLU A 525 13.63 -12.02 11.46
C GLU A 525 15.01 -11.80 10.83
N ALA A 526 15.32 -12.52 9.75
CA ALA A 526 16.60 -12.39 9.07
C ALA A 526 16.73 -10.99 8.43
N ASN A 527 17.59 -10.14 8.98
CA ASN A 527 17.93 -8.85 8.38
C ASN A 527 18.63 -9.08 7.03
N PHE A 528 17.98 -8.65 5.94
CA PHE A 528 18.50 -8.73 4.58
C PHE A 528 19.55 -7.63 4.35
N SER A 529 20.73 -7.73 4.97
CA SER A 529 21.84 -6.77 4.80
C SER A 529 22.86 -7.20 3.74
N GLY A 530 22.56 -8.25 2.97
CA GLY A 530 23.41 -8.76 1.89
C GLY A 530 22.63 -9.63 0.90
N ARG A 531 23.32 -10.10 -0.16
CA ARG A 531 22.80 -10.83 -1.35
C ARG A 531 22.13 -12.19 -1.08
N TRP A 532 21.68 -12.46 0.15
CA TRP A 532 20.72 -13.51 0.44
C TRP A 532 19.33 -12.98 0.16
N ASP A 533 18.91 -13.23 -1.07
CA ASP A 533 17.61 -12.87 -1.61
C ASP A 533 16.47 -13.19 -0.62
N SER A 534 15.68 -12.20 -0.22
CA SER A 534 14.50 -12.36 0.64
C SER A 534 13.53 -13.42 0.11
N LEU A 535 13.44 -13.60 -1.21
CA LEU A 535 12.72 -14.69 -1.86
C LEU A 535 13.25 -16.06 -1.43
N SER A 536 14.57 -16.22 -1.32
CA SER A 536 15.17 -17.48 -0.88
C SER A 536 14.77 -17.80 0.55
N MET A 537 14.77 -16.82 1.46
CA MET A 537 14.31 -17.02 2.85
C MET A 537 12.81 -17.29 2.94
N ARG A 538 12.00 -16.68 2.08
CA ARG A 538 10.56 -16.97 1.98
C ARG A 538 10.30 -18.41 1.52
N ILE A 539 10.97 -18.85 0.45
CA ILE A 539 10.91 -20.25 -0.03
C ILE A 539 11.38 -21.21 1.09
N LEU A 540 12.45 -20.85 1.79
CA LEU A 540 13.00 -21.61 2.92
C LEU A 540 11.96 -21.84 4.01
N ARG A 541 11.37 -20.74 4.46
CA ARG A 541 10.34 -20.68 5.49
C ARG A 541 9.15 -21.55 5.12
N ASN A 542 8.62 -21.38 3.91
CA ASN A 542 7.48 -22.16 3.42
C ASN A 542 7.80 -23.65 3.39
N THR A 543 9.02 -24.01 2.97
CA THR A 543 9.46 -25.41 2.95
C THR A 543 9.51 -26.04 4.33
N ILE A 544 9.97 -25.31 5.35
CA ILE A 544 9.97 -25.77 6.75
C ILE A 544 8.53 -25.96 7.25
N LEU A 545 7.65 -24.99 6.98
CA LEU A 545 6.24 -25.06 7.35
C LEU A 545 5.54 -26.23 6.67
N ASP A 546 5.76 -26.47 5.38
CA ASP A 546 5.18 -27.62 4.68
C ASP A 546 5.61 -28.96 5.31
N GLY A 547 6.87 -29.06 5.74
CA GLY A 547 7.35 -30.20 6.53
C GLY A 547 6.61 -30.37 7.86
N LEU A 548 6.41 -29.29 8.61
CA LEU A 548 5.63 -29.30 9.85
C LEU A 548 4.18 -29.72 9.60
N TRP A 549 3.51 -29.14 8.60
CA TRP A 549 2.13 -29.47 8.26
C TRP A 549 1.94 -30.92 7.82
N ALA A 550 2.91 -31.47 7.09
CA ALA A 550 2.90 -32.88 6.74
C ALA A 550 3.01 -33.79 7.97
N LEU A 551 3.79 -33.40 8.99
CA LEU A 551 3.83 -34.11 10.27
C LEU A 551 2.52 -34.00 11.04
N VAL A 552 1.93 -32.80 11.11
CA VAL A 552 0.62 -32.58 11.74
C VAL A 552 -0.42 -33.50 11.10
N ALA A 553 -0.54 -33.49 9.77
CA ALA A 553 -1.46 -34.36 9.04
C ALA A 553 -1.22 -35.85 9.33
N ARG A 554 0.05 -36.30 9.39
CA ARG A 554 0.40 -37.69 9.72
C ARG A 554 0.05 -38.09 11.16
N ILE A 555 0.12 -37.16 12.12
CA ILE A 555 -0.31 -37.40 13.50
C ILE A 555 -1.83 -37.45 13.55
N CYS A 556 -2.52 -36.54 12.86
CA CYS A 556 -3.98 -36.52 12.75
C CYS A 556 -4.54 -37.82 12.14
N ASP A 557 -3.92 -38.34 11.07
CA ASP A 557 -4.26 -39.63 10.45
C ASP A 557 -4.17 -40.82 11.42
N LYS A 558 -3.26 -40.73 12.39
CA LYS A 558 -3.01 -41.76 13.41
C LYS A 558 -3.64 -41.42 14.76
N ALA A 559 -4.44 -40.36 14.84
CA ALA A 559 -5.04 -39.93 16.09
C ALA A 559 -5.95 -41.05 16.63
N PRO A 560 -5.94 -41.29 17.95
CA PRO A 560 -6.82 -42.29 18.55
C PRO A 560 -8.29 -41.92 18.32
N LYS A 561 -9.16 -42.94 18.22
CA LYS A 561 -10.61 -42.72 18.09
C LYS A 561 -11.19 -42.08 19.35
N GLU A 562 -10.69 -42.50 20.51
CA GLU A 562 -10.99 -41.88 21.80
C GLU A 562 -9.85 -40.92 22.14
N ARG A 563 -10.14 -39.61 22.08
CA ARG A 563 -9.16 -38.53 22.24
C ARG A 563 -9.23 -38.00 23.67
N GLU A 564 -8.65 -38.76 24.60
CA GLU A 564 -8.54 -38.36 26.01
C GLU A 564 -7.60 -37.16 26.18
N GLU A 565 -7.70 -36.47 27.32
CA GLU A 565 -6.80 -35.36 27.65
C GLU A 565 -5.33 -35.82 27.61
N GLY A 566 -4.46 -35.07 26.93
CA GLY A 566 -3.03 -35.40 26.79
C GLY A 566 -2.64 -36.24 25.57
N TRP A 567 -3.60 -36.62 24.70
CA TRP A 567 -3.29 -37.43 23.52
C TRP A 567 -2.28 -36.76 22.57
N ILE A 568 -2.33 -35.43 22.45
CA ILE A 568 -1.42 -34.63 21.60
C ILE A 568 0.00 -34.76 22.12
N GLU A 569 0.20 -34.50 23.41
CA GLU A 569 1.49 -34.58 24.10
C GLU A 569 2.09 -35.98 23.95
N GLN A 570 1.27 -37.02 24.15
CA GLN A 570 1.70 -38.41 24.01
C GLN A 570 2.16 -38.73 22.58
N MET A 571 1.38 -38.36 21.56
CA MET A 571 1.74 -38.63 20.16
C MET A 571 3.00 -37.87 19.73
N VAL A 572 3.17 -36.63 20.18
CA VAL A 572 4.37 -35.83 19.89
C VAL A 572 5.59 -36.42 20.60
N GLU A 573 5.47 -36.84 21.85
CA GLU A 573 6.56 -37.48 22.58
C GLU A 573 6.97 -38.84 21.95
N ASP A 574 6.00 -39.65 21.52
CA ASP A 574 6.27 -40.90 20.81
C ASP A 574 6.93 -40.68 19.45
N LEU A 575 6.57 -39.61 18.74
CA LEU A 575 7.26 -39.19 17.53
C LEU A 575 8.73 -38.83 17.84
N ARG A 576 8.97 -38.04 18.88
CA ARG A 576 10.30 -37.59 19.31
C ARG A 576 11.20 -38.71 19.83
N ARG A 577 10.63 -39.81 20.33
CA ARG A 577 11.40 -40.99 20.72
C ARG A 577 12.03 -41.73 19.54
N LYS A 578 11.49 -41.58 18.32
CA LYS A 578 12.01 -42.26 17.12
C LYS A 578 13.43 -41.76 16.79
N PRO A 579 14.40 -42.67 16.57
CA PRO A 579 15.78 -42.28 16.24
C PRO A 579 15.89 -41.35 15.03
N SER A 580 15.05 -41.57 14.02
CA SER A 580 15.00 -40.74 12.81
C SER A 580 14.50 -39.33 13.08
N PHE A 581 13.57 -39.13 14.02
CA PHE A 581 13.13 -37.78 14.41
C PHE A 581 14.17 -37.09 15.27
N LYS A 582 14.84 -37.80 16.19
CA LYS A 582 15.95 -37.23 16.98
C LYS A 582 17.08 -36.71 16.10
N ALA A 583 17.41 -37.43 15.03
CA ALA A 583 18.38 -36.96 14.04
C ALA A 583 17.91 -35.66 13.36
N MET A 584 16.62 -35.57 13.01
CA MET A 584 16.02 -34.34 12.48
C MET A 584 16.09 -33.18 13.48
N GLU A 585 15.72 -33.38 14.74
CA GLU A 585 15.81 -32.36 15.78
C GLU A 585 17.26 -31.86 15.98
N SER A 586 18.23 -32.77 15.89
CA SER A 586 19.64 -32.39 15.93
C SER A 586 20.04 -31.49 14.75
N ASP A 587 19.55 -31.79 13.54
CA ASP A 587 19.79 -30.94 12.37
C ASP A 587 19.11 -29.58 12.51
N ILE A 588 17.85 -29.55 12.95
CA ILE A 588 17.09 -28.31 13.19
C ILE A 588 17.84 -27.41 14.16
N ARG A 589 18.32 -27.96 15.29
CA ARG A 589 19.12 -27.21 16.27
C ARG A 589 20.42 -26.69 15.68
N ARG A 590 21.14 -27.53 14.93
CA ARG A 590 22.40 -27.14 14.29
C ARG A 590 22.20 -25.97 13.31
N ILE A 591 21.20 -26.08 12.44
CA ILE A 591 20.82 -25.03 11.48
C ILE A 591 20.36 -23.77 12.22
N GLY A 592 19.57 -23.92 13.28
CA GLY A 592 19.13 -22.83 14.14
C GLY A 592 20.28 -22.10 14.84
N SER A 593 21.39 -22.79 15.13
CA SER A 593 22.58 -22.21 15.78
C SER A 593 23.60 -21.58 14.82
N GLU A 594 23.61 -21.99 13.55
CA GLU A 594 24.52 -21.48 12.51
C GLU A 594 23.86 -20.32 11.71
N GLU A 595 24.63 -19.58 10.90
CA GLU A 595 24.03 -18.71 9.88
C GLU A 595 23.15 -19.54 8.93
N LEU A 596 21.95 -19.03 8.62
CA LEU A 596 21.03 -19.71 7.71
C LEU A 596 21.64 -19.78 6.31
N SER A 597 21.89 -20.99 5.82
CA SER A 597 22.28 -21.23 4.43
C SER A 597 21.19 -22.00 3.70
N ILE A 598 20.93 -21.64 2.45
CA ILE A 598 19.97 -22.32 1.57
C ILE A 598 20.29 -23.82 1.48
N ALA A 599 21.59 -24.17 1.38
CA ALA A 599 22.03 -25.55 1.29
C ALA A 599 21.68 -26.37 2.53
N SER A 600 21.91 -25.83 3.73
CA SER A 600 21.62 -26.52 5.00
C SER A 600 20.13 -26.86 5.13
N VAL A 601 19.25 -25.97 4.69
CA VAL A 601 17.80 -26.19 4.81
C VAL A 601 17.21 -26.96 3.64
N GLN A 602 17.78 -26.88 2.44
CA GLN A 602 17.40 -27.81 1.36
C GLN A 602 17.67 -29.27 1.78
N VAL A 603 18.79 -29.52 2.46
CA VAL A 603 19.07 -30.82 3.07
C VAL A 603 18.02 -31.17 4.12
N LEU A 604 17.65 -30.22 4.98
CA LEU A 604 16.57 -30.40 5.97
C LEU A 604 15.25 -30.77 5.29
N SER A 605 14.83 -30.03 4.26
CA SER A 605 13.63 -30.27 3.46
C SER A 605 13.57 -31.67 2.85
N VAL A 606 14.67 -32.11 2.23
CA VAL A 606 14.74 -33.45 1.62
C VAL A 606 14.63 -34.52 2.69
N ARG A 607 15.27 -34.33 3.86
CA ARG A 607 15.13 -35.24 5.00
C ARG A 607 13.70 -35.24 5.53
N PHE A 608 13.05 -34.07 5.64
CA PHE A 608 11.65 -33.95 6.07
C PHE A 608 10.73 -34.76 5.17
N ARG A 609 10.83 -34.58 3.86
CA ARG A 609 10.05 -35.35 2.88
C ARG A 609 10.28 -36.86 3.00
N ARG A 610 11.54 -37.29 3.18
CA ARG A 610 11.88 -38.70 3.38
C ARG A 610 11.38 -39.28 4.70
N PHE A 611 11.28 -38.47 5.75
CA PHE A 611 10.78 -38.90 7.05
C PHE A 611 9.25 -39.01 7.08
N VAL A 612 8.57 -38.12 6.35
CA VAL A 612 7.10 -38.12 6.22
C VAL A 612 6.61 -39.28 5.37
N GLN A 613 7.35 -39.65 4.31
CA GLN A 613 7.11 -40.84 3.49
C GLN A 613 7.29 -42.10 4.32
#